data_AF-A0A832UL93-F1
#
_entry.id   AF-A0A832UL93-F1
#
_cell.length_a   1.000
_cell.length_b   1.000
_cell.length_c   1.000
_cell.angle_alpha   90.00
_cell.angle_beta   90.00
_cell.angle_gamma   90.00
#
_symmetry.space_group_name_H-M   'P 1'
#
loop_
_entity.id
_entity.type
_entity.pdbx_description
1 polymer ?
#
loop_
_entity_poly.entity_id
_entity_poly.type
_entity_poly.pdbx_seq_one_letter_code
_entity_poly.pdbx_strand_id
1 'polypeptide(L)'
;MSLRYGGYLFIVVIFIVLVAGCTAPPETISETSDVTPEPVQPTPPPPALTPAAVIDPSVVVPATPYPTGTQRPEPEQNPSVVRSPTQTVGYKTVYSETIEPRFSETAMIVEVTQAPLIITAKITPDTITRTVAGISQYGKKEEFSVVVTRPSENAWFECTVRDAGTGEIIVQDGYNRGYTQNSIMAITMRRAGVFHITFGGNFVKAEVEMQLPETAILTETIR
;
A
#
# COMPACT_ATOMS: atom_id res chain seq x y z
N MET A 1 63.94 -19.78 -25.40
CA MET A 1 62.81 -18.93 -25.86
C MET A 1 61.53 -19.72 -25.61
N SER A 2 60.89 -19.55 -24.45
CA SER A 2 59.72 -20.32 -24.02
C SER A 2 58.51 -19.39 -23.89
N LEU A 3 57.72 -19.29 -24.97
CA LEU A 3 56.50 -18.47 -25.00
C LEU A 3 55.27 -19.31 -24.66
N ARG A 4 54.72 -19.06 -23.47
CA ARG A 4 53.30 -18.73 -23.19
C ARG A 4 52.22 -19.50 -23.99
N TYR A 5 51.95 -20.74 -23.58
CA TYR A 5 50.79 -21.53 -24.05
C TYR A 5 49.63 -21.65 -23.02
N GLY A 6 49.76 -21.03 -21.84
CA GLY A 6 48.76 -21.14 -20.76
C GLY A 6 47.56 -20.20 -20.86
N GLY A 7 47.71 -19.05 -21.53
CA GLY A 7 46.64 -18.04 -21.63
C GLY A 7 45.59 -18.37 -22.71
N TYR A 8 46.00 -19.03 -23.80
CA TYR A 8 45.10 -19.35 -24.91
C TYR A 8 44.12 -20.47 -24.56
N LEU A 9 44.55 -21.45 -23.77
CA LEU A 9 43.70 -22.57 -23.35
C LEU A 9 42.58 -22.10 -22.41
N PHE A 10 42.83 -21.08 -21.58
CA PHE A 10 41.83 -20.53 -20.67
C PHE A 10 40.76 -19.68 -21.39
N ILE A 11 41.14 -18.96 -22.46
CA ILE A 11 40.22 -18.14 -23.25
C ILE A 11 39.32 -19.02 -24.14
N VAL A 12 39.83 -20.13 -24.67
CA VAL A 12 39.03 -21.07 -25.49
C VAL A 12 37.99 -21.82 -24.64
N VAL A 13 38.30 -22.17 -23.39
CA VAL A 13 37.35 -22.87 -22.51
C VAL A 13 36.21 -21.95 -22.05
N ILE A 14 36.45 -20.65 -21.86
CA ILE A 14 35.40 -19.68 -21.47
C ILE A 14 34.43 -19.42 -22.64
N PHE A 15 34.88 -19.48 -23.89
CA PHE A 15 34.00 -19.30 -25.06
C PHE A 15 33.07 -20.51 -25.32
N ILE A 16 33.42 -21.72 -24.87
CA ILE A 16 32.61 -22.93 -25.08
C ILE A 16 31.41 -22.99 -24.12
N VAL A 17 31.46 -22.33 -22.95
CA VAL A 17 30.36 -22.36 -21.95
C VAL A 17 29.22 -21.38 -22.30
N LEU A 18 29.43 -20.42 -23.21
CA LEU A 18 28.44 -19.40 -23.57
C LEU A 18 27.49 -19.77 -24.72
N VAL A 19 27.60 -20.97 -25.30
CA VAL A 19 26.76 -21.40 -26.44
C VAL A 19 25.68 -22.43 -26.07
N ALA A 20 25.51 -22.74 -24.78
CA ALA A 20 24.38 -23.56 -24.30
C ALA A 20 23.11 -22.71 -24.16
N GLY A 21 22.62 -22.19 -25.29
CA GLY A 21 21.28 -21.63 -25.41
C GLY A 21 20.21 -22.72 -25.42
N CYS A 22 19.04 -22.39 -24.86
CA CYS A 22 17.83 -23.18 -24.74
C CYS A 22 17.50 -24.09 -25.94
N THR A 23 17.23 -25.37 -25.67
CA THR A 23 16.35 -26.19 -26.50
C THR A 23 15.03 -26.41 -25.76
N ALA A 24 13.94 -25.87 -26.31
CA ALA A 24 12.58 -26.23 -25.92
C ALA A 24 12.28 -27.66 -26.42
N PRO A 25 11.55 -28.51 -25.67
CA PRO A 25 11.09 -29.81 -26.18
C PRO A 25 9.94 -29.62 -27.20
N PRO A 26 9.85 -30.47 -28.23
CA PRO A 26 8.90 -30.30 -29.33
C PRO A 26 7.45 -30.59 -28.91
N GLU A 27 6.52 -29.83 -29.50
CA GLU A 27 5.11 -30.19 -29.60
C GLU A 27 5.00 -31.57 -30.29
N THR A 28 4.48 -32.56 -29.56
CA THR A 28 4.05 -33.82 -30.17
C THR A 28 2.55 -33.89 -30.11
N ILE A 29 1.94 -33.62 -31.26
CA ILE A 29 0.58 -34.00 -31.59
C ILE A 29 0.63 -35.50 -31.85
N SER A 30 -0.13 -36.30 -31.10
CA SER A 30 -0.47 -37.67 -31.46
C SER A 30 -1.83 -37.99 -30.88
N GLU A 31 -2.83 -37.98 -31.77
CA GLU A 31 -4.14 -38.56 -31.53
C GLU A 31 -3.97 -40.07 -31.28
N THR A 32 -4.47 -40.55 -30.15
CA THR A 32 -5.18 -41.84 -30.04
C THR A 32 -5.96 -41.83 -28.74
N SER A 33 -7.27 -42.02 -28.88
CA SER A 33 -8.29 -42.07 -27.85
C SER A 33 -8.00 -43.07 -26.73
N ASP A 34 -8.15 -42.64 -25.48
CA ASP A 34 -8.74 -43.50 -24.46
C ASP A 34 -9.52 -42.65 -23.45
N VAL A 35 -10.78 -43.04 -23.22
CA VAL A 35 -11.76 -42.28 -22.44
C VAL A 35 -11.58 -42.61 -20.97
N THR A 36 -11.13 -41.64 -20.17
CA THR A 36 -11.19 -41.67 -18.70
C THR A 36 -11.98 -40.46 -18.22
N PRO A 37 -13.01 -40.61 -17.37
CA PRO A 37 -13.86 -39.48 -16.97
C PRO A 37 -13.08 -38.52 -16.07
N GLU A 38 -13.07 -37.25 -16.48
CA GLU A 38 -12.41 -36.11 -15.84
C GLU A 38 -13.09 -35.76 -14.49
N PRO A 39 -12.34 -35.45 -13.42
CA PRO A 39 -12.93 -34.92 -12.20
C PRO A 39 -13.40 -33.48 -12.45
N VAL A 40 -14.69 -33.22 -12.19
CA VAL A 40 -15.32 -31.91 -12.33
C VAL A 40 -14.58 -30.89 -11.46
N GLN A 41 -13.85 -29.98 -12.10
CA GLN A 41 -13.20 -28.85 -11.45
C GLN A 41 -14.30 -27.86 -10.99
N PRO A 42 -14.35 -27.48 -9.70
CA PRO A 42 -15.30 -26.48 -9.24
C PRO A 42 -14.97 -25.13 -9.90
N THR A 43 -15.99 -24.53 -10.52
CA THR A 43 -15.93 -23.18 -11.07
C THR A 43 -15.42 -22.20 -10.01
N PRO A 44 -14.41 -21.37 -10.29
CA PRO A 44 -13.97 -20.36 -9.34
C PRO A 44 -15.12 -19.39 -9.05
N PRO A 45 -15.31 -18.97 -7.79
CA PRO A 45 -16.34 -18.00 -7.45
C PRO A 45 -16.14 -16.70 -8.25
N PRO A 46 -17.22 -15.98 -8.60
CA PRO A 46 -17.11 -14.70 -9.30
C PRO A 46 -16.14 -13.77 -8.56
N PRO A 47 -15.30 -13.00 -9.27
CA PRO A 47 -14.45 -12.01 -8.64
C PRO A 47 -15.32 -11.08 -7.79
N ALA A 48 -14.93 -10.90 -6.52
CA ALA A 48 -15.58 -9.94 -5.65
C ALA A 48 -15.54 -8.57 -6.33
N LEU A 49 -16.70 -7.91 -6.44
CA LEU A 49 -16.79 -6.57 -6.99
C LEU A 49 -15.94 -5.64 -6.11
N THR A 50 -14.82 -5.16 -6.64
CA THR A 50 -14.05 -4.08 -6.01
C THR A 50 -15.00 -2.89 -5.83
N PRO A 51 -15.12 -2.31 -4.62
CA PRO A 51 -15.90 -1.10 -4.43
C PRO A 51 -15.44 -0.02 -5.41
N ALA A 52 -16.38 0.65 -6.06
CA ALA A 52 -16.05 1.77 -6.94
C ALA A 52 -15.38 2.87 -6.11
N ALA A 53 -14.31 3.47 -6.64
CA ALA A 53 -13.64 4.59 -6.00
C ALA A 53 -14.63 5.76 -5.83
N VAL A 54 -14.65 6.35 -4.63
CA VAL A 54 -15.47 7.52 -4.33
C VAL A 54 -14.54 8.71 -4.18
N ILE A 55 -14.74 9.76 -4.97
CA ILE A 55 -14.02 11.02 -4.85
C ILE A 55 -15.07 12.12 -4.98
N ASP A 56 -15.27 12.92 -3.92
CA ASP A 56 -16.10 14.11 -3.98
C ASP A 56 -15.25 15.32 -4.42
N PRO A 57 -15.34 15.75 -5.69
CA PRO A 57 -14.46 16.80 -6.23
C PRO A 57 -14.75 18.18 -5.64
N SER A 58 -15.87 18.36 -4.92
CA SER A 58 -16.17 19.61 -4.22
C SER A 58 -15.33 19.79 -2.94
N VAL A 59 -14.73 18.71 -2.45
CA VAL A 59 -13.99 18.67 -1.18
C VAL A 59 -12.55 18.20 -1.39
N VAL A 60 -12.34 17.26 -2.31
CA VAL A 60 -11.05 16.59 -2.52
C VAL A 60 -10.55 16.89 -3.93
N VAL A 61 -9.34 17.46 -4.02
CA VAL A 61 -8.70 17.81 -5.29
C VAL A 61 -7.33 17.12 -5.37
N PRO A 62 -6.99 16.43 -6.47
CA PRO A 62 -5.66 15.86 -6.66
C PRO A 62 -4.56 16.93 -6.61
N ALA A 63 -3.40 16.59 -6.04
CA ALA A 63 -2.26 17.49 -5.91
C ALA A 63 -0.93 16.76 -6.17
N THR A 64 0.15 17.53 -6.34
CA THR A 64 1.51 16.97 -6.34
C THR A 64 2.00 16.77 -4.91
N PRO A 65 2.81 15.73 -4.61
CA PRO A 65 3.42 15.57 -3.30
C PRO A 65 4.29 16.77 -2.89
N TYR A 66 4.39 17.04 -1.59
CA TYR A 66 5.26 18.13 -1.10
C TYR A 66 6.74 17.76 -1.29
N PRO A 67 7.60 18.71 -1.70
CA PRO A 67 9.04 18.45 -1.84
C PRO A 67 9.67 18.06 -0.49
N THR A 68 10.38 16.95 -0.48
CA THR A 68 11.13 16.46 0.69
C THR A 68 12.33 17.37 0.96
N GLY A 69 12.20 18.30 1.91
CA GLY A 69 13.32 19.18 2.31
C GLY A 69 12.99 20.43 3.12
N THR A 70 11.72 20.79 3.30
CA THR A 70 11.37 22.04 3.99
C THR A 70 11.48 21.89 5.51
N GLN A 71 12.36 22.71 6.10
CA GLN A 71 12.63 22.82 7.53
C GLN A 71 11.36 23.10 8.35
N ARG A 72 11.19 22.41 9.48
CA ARG A 72 10.12 22.64 10.47
C ARG A 72 10.16 24.10 10.96
N PRO A 73 9.14 24.93 10.68
CA PRO A 73 8.94 26.17 11.41
C PRO A 73 8.38 25.85 12.80
N GLU A 74 8.78 26.64 13.78
CA GLU A 74 8.35 26.55 15.17
C GLU A 74 6.89 27.04 15.31
N PRO A 75 6.05 26.44 16.18
CA PRO A 75 4.61 26.66 16.14
C PRO A 75 4.22 28.01 16.78
N GLU A 76 3.49 28.85 16.05
CA GLU A 76 2.67 29.91 16.64
C GLU A 76 1.23 29.40 16.83
N GLN A 77 0.84 29.14 18.08
CA GLN A 77 -0.55 28.89 18.43
C GLN A 77 -1.30 30.22 18.52
N ASN A 78 -2.26 30.44 17.61
CA ASN A 78 -3.27 31.47 17.80
C ASN A 78 -4.67 30.84 17.77
N PRO A 79 -5.46 30.89 18.86
CA PRO A 79 -6.82 30.39 18.84
C PRO A 79 -7.81 31.54 18.62
N SER A 80 -8.73 31.37 17.68
CA SER A 80 -10.11 31.88 17.83
C SER A 80 -11.01 31.15 16.85
N VAL A 81 -11.82 30.23 17.36
CA VAL A 81 -12.99 29.72 16.64
C VAL A 81 -14.19 29.93 17.55
N VAL A 82 -15.05 30.85 17.13
CA VAL A 82 -16.40 31.02 17.68
C VAL A 82 -17.18 29.74 17.36
N ARG A 83 -17.58 29.01 18.41
CA ARG A 83 -18.40 27.80 18.28
C ARG A 83 -19.87 28.18 18.19
N SER A 84 -20.44 28.09 16.99
CA SER A 84 -21.88 27.82 16.83
C SER A 84 -22.11 26.33 17.05
N PRO A 85 -23.16 25.89 17.78
CA PRO A 85 -23.46 24.48 17.96
C PRO A 85 -24.04 23.90 16.66
N THR A 86 -23.17 23.39 15.79
CA THR A 86 -23.58 22.56 14.65
C THR A 86 -23.84 21.15 15.17
N GLN A 87 -25.07 20.66 15.04
CA GLN A 87 -25.39 19.26 15.37
C GLN A 87 -24.92 18.36 14.23
N THR A 88 -23.95 17.48 14.51
CA THR A 88 -23.52 16.44 13.59
C THR A 88 -24.56 15.32 13.55
N VAL A 89 -25.14 15.07 12.37
CA VAL A 89 -26.22 14.07 12.21
C VAL A 89 -25.67 12.74 11.65
N GLY A 90 -24.47 12.75 11.07
CA GLY A 90 -23.80 11.56 10.55
C GLY A 90 -22.41 11.86 10.01
N TYR A 91 -21.80 10.88 9.33
CA TYR A 91 -20.55 11.05 8.60
C TYR A 91 -20.76 10.66 7.14
N LYS A 92 -20.24 11.48 6.22
CA LYS A 92 -20.22 11.24 4.78
C LYS A 92 -18.80 10.91 4.34
N THR A 93 -18.63 9.80 3.63
CA THR A 93 -17.38 9.46 2.95
C THR A 93 -17.17 10.39 1.76
N VAL A 94 -16.06 11.11 1.75
CA VAL A 94 -15.67 12.06 0.69
C VAL A 94 -14.54 11.53 -0.19
N TYR A 95 -13.82 10.52 0.30
CA TYR A 95 -12.79 9.81 -0.45
C TYR A 95 -12.76 8.34 -0.04
N SER A 96 -12.69 7.44 -1.00
CA SER A 96 -12.48 6.01 -0.78
C SER A 96 -11.75 5.44 -1.98
N GLU A 97 -10.51 5.02 -1.79
CA GLU A 97 -9.67 4.46 -2.85
C GLU A 97 -8.73 3.38 -2.31
N THR A 98 -8.37 2.45 -3.17
CA THR A 98 -7.32 1.46 -2.89
C THR A 98 -6.03 1.89 -3.57
N ILE A 99 -4.99 2.12 -2.78
CA ILE A 99 -3.67 2.56 -3.23
C ILE A 99 -2.69 1.40 -3.06
N GLU A 100 -1.97 1.05 -4.12
CA GLU A 100 -0.92 0.03 -4.11
C GLU A 100 0.44 0.67 -4.43
N PRO A 101 1.02 1.44 -3.50
CA PRO A 101 2.20 2.23 -3.80
C PRO A 101 3.43 1.33 -4.03
N ARG A 102 4.21 1.68 -5.05
CA ARG A 102 5.45 1.00 -5.46
C ARG A 102 6.60 2.01 -5.45
N PHE A 103 7.01 2.43 -4.25
CA PHE A 103 7.89 3.59 -4.05
C PHE A 103 7.32 4.86 -4.70
N SER A 104 6.01 5.07 -4.52
CA SER A 104 5.27 6.18 -5.10
C SER A 104 4.46 6.91 -4.03
N GLU A 105 4.10 8.14 -4.33
CA GLU A 105 3.30 9.00 -3.47
C GLU A 105 2.09 9.53 -4.23
N THR A 106 0.94 9.54 -3.55
CA THR A 106 -0.30 10.13 -4.04
C THR A 106 -0.68 11.25 -3.10
N ALA A 107 -0.91 12.45 -3.64
CA ALA A 107 -1.23 13.62 -2.85
C ALA A 107 -2.55 14.26 -3.27
N MET A 108 -3.21 14.89 -2.31
CA MET A 108 -4.48 15.58 -2.51
C MET A 108 -4.63 16.74 -1.54
N ILE A 109 -5.39 17.74 -1.96
CA ILE A 109 -5.85 18.84 -1.12
C ILE A 109 -7.28 18.55 -0.69
N VAL A 110 -7.55 18.70 0.60
CA VAL A 110 -8.87 18.49 1.19
C VAL A 110 -9.29 19.75 1.93
N GLU A 111 -10.41 20.34 1.51
CA GLU A 111 -11.02 21.47 2.20
C GLU A 111 -11.99 20.98 3.28
N VAL A 112 -11.63 21.20 4.54
CA VAL A 112 -12.44 20.81 5.70
C VAL A 112 -13.15 22.04 6.23
N THR A 113 -14.39 22.25 5.78
CA THR A 113 -15.25 23.33 6.30
C THR A 113 -15.81 23.00 7.68
N GLN A 114 -15.97 21.71 7.99
CA GLN A 114 -16.54 21.21 9.24
C GLN A 114 -15.69 20.07 9.81
N ALA A 115 -15.17 20.29 11.02
CA ALA A 115 -14.40 19.27 11.74
C ALA A 115 -15.34 18.26 12.46
N PRO A 116 -14.92 17.00 12.67
CA PRO A 116 -13.60 16.46 12.38
C PRO A 116 -13.50 15.76 11.01
N LEU A 117 -12.34 15.89 10.35
CA LEU A 117 -11.96 15.00 9.24
C LEU A 117 -11.36 13.71 9.82
N ILE A 118 -11.91 12.57 9.43
CA ILE A 118 -11.43 11.24 9.83
C ILE A 118 -10.80 10.58 8.61
N ILE A 119 -9.53 10.22 8.70
CA ILE A 119 -8.80 9.48 7.67
C ILE A 119 -8.52 8.09 8.23
N THR A 120 -8.99 7.04 7.57
CA THR A 120 -8.75 5.66 7.96
C THR A 120 -8.04 4.94 6.83
N ALA A 121 -7.06 4.11 7.13
CA ALA A 121 -6.47 3.23 6.13
C ALA A 121 -6.32 1.81 6.65
N LYS A 122 -6.75 0.84 5.86
CA LYS A 122 -6.54 -0.59 6.10
C LYS A 122 -5.39 -1.07 5.23
N ILE A 123 -4.33 -1.52 5.89
CA ILE A 123 -3.01 -1.78 5.29
C ILE A 123 -2.78 -3.29 5.25
N THR A 124 -2.50 -3.78 4.05
CA THR A 124 -2.16 -5.18 3.77
C THR A 124 -0.75 -5.22 3.16
N PRO A 125 0.29 -5.57 3.95
CA PRO A 125 1.66 -5.64 3.44
C PRO A 125 1.89 -6.91 2.60
N ASP A 126 2.74 -6.81 1.58
CA ASP A 126 3.21 -7.97 0.84
C ASP A 126 3.99 -8.91 1.78
N THR A 127 3.84 -10.22 1.60
CA THR A 127 4.50 -11.23 2.44
C THR A 127 5.66 -11.89 1.72
N ILE A 128 6.69 -12.28 2.47
CA ILE A 128 7.83 -13.05 2.00
C ILE A 128 7.79 -14.43 2.66
N THR A 129 8.00 -15.47 1.87
CA THR A 129 8.11 -16.85 2.35
C THR A 129 9.57 -17.29 2.42
N ARG A 130 9.94 -18.01 3.48
CA ARG A 130 11.24 -18.65 3.61
C ARG A 130 11.05 -20.10 4.04
N THR A 131 11.63 -21.01 3.28
CA THR A 131 11.70 -22.43 3.62
C THR A 131 12.89 -22.67 4.54
N VAL A 132 12.64 -23.19 5.73
CA VAL A 132 13.66 -23.57 6.70
C VAL A 132 13.71 -25.09 6.77
N ALA A 133 14.83 -25.67 6.36
CA ALA A 133 15.12 -27.08 6.56
C ALA A 133 15.76 -27.28 7.95
N GLY A 134 15.36 -28.34 8.63
CA GLY A 134 15.87 -28.72 9.94
C GLY A 134 15.89 -30.23 10.09
N ILE A 135 16.65 -30.70 11.07
CA ILE A 135 16.71 -32.11 11.44
C ILE A 135 16.06 -32.25 12.81
N SER A 136 15.10 -33.15 12.95
CA SER A 136 14.41 -33.38 14.23
C SER A 136 15.40 -33.83 15.31
N GLN A 137 15.30 -33.24 16.50
CA GLN A 137 16.11 -33.64 17.66
C GLN A 137 15.54 -34.87 18.38
N TYR A 138 14.32 -35.28 18.00
CA TYR A 138 13.56 -36.38 18.58
C TYR A 138 13.32 -37.49 17.54
N GLY A 139 13.37 -38.75 17.97
CA GLY A 139 13.16 -39.91 17.09
C GLY A 139 14.32 -40.16 16.13
N LYS A 140 14.03 -40.57 14.88
CA LYS A 140 15.02 -41.02 13.88
C LYS A 140 15.81 -39.89 13.20
N LYS A 141 15.80 -38.67 13.75
CA LYS A 141 16.47 -37.49 13.17
C LYS A 141 16.09 -37.27 11.71
N GLU A 142 14.79 -37.28 11.44
CA GLU A 142 14.25 -37.05 10.11
C GLU A 142 14.41 -35.57 9.73
N GLU A 143 14.69 -35.34 8.45
CA GLU A 143 14.74 -34.00 7.86
C GLU A 143 13.31 -33.50 7.66
N PHE A 144 13.05 -32.28 8.10
CA PHE A 144 11.77 -31.61 7.92
C PHE A 144 11.98 -30.21 7.36
N SER A 145 10.99 -29.74 6.61
CA SER A 145 11.00 -28.43 5.97
C SER A 145 9.77 -27.65 6.39
N VAL A 146 9.95 -26.45 6.93
CA VAL A 146 8.86 -25.56 7.33
C VAL A 146 8.91 -24.31 6.48
N VAL A 147 7.78 -23.98 5.85
CA VAL A 147 7.59 -22.69 5.17
C VAL A 147 7.14 -21.67 6.21
N VAL A 148 7.95 -20.64 6.43
CA VAL A 148 7.63 -19.51 7.30
C VAL A 148 7.28 -18.30 6.45
N THR A 149 6.08 -17.77 6.64
CA THR A 149 5.60 -16.57 5.95
C THR A 149 5.63 -15.38 6.92
N ARG A 150 6.19 -14.25 6.49
CA ARG A 150 6.23 -13.00 7.27
C ARG A 150 5.96 -11.78 6.38
N PRO A 151 5.44 -10.67 6.92
CA PRO A 151 5.40 -9.41 6.19
C PRO A 151 6.78 -9.01 5.68
N SER A 152 6.83 -8.41 4.49
CA SER A 152 8.06 -7.91 3.91
C SER A 152 8.63 -6.79 4.77
N GLU A 153 9.94 -6.86 5.04
CA GLU A 153 10.65 -5.81 5.76
C GLU A 153 10.67 -4.49 4.98
N ASN A 154 10.52 -4.57 3.66
CA ASN A 154 10.44 -3.43 2.75
C ASN A 154 9.01 -2.90 2.55
N ALA A 155 8.00 -3.55 3.14
CA ALA A 155 6.61 -3.10 3.08
C ALA A 155 6.38 -1.97 4.08
N TRP A 156 6.01 -0.78 3.58
CA TRP A 156 5.72 0.38 4.41
C TRP A 156 4.65 1.27 3.79
N PHE A 157 3.93 1.98 4.65
CA PHE A 157 2.91 2.95 4.28
C PHE A 157 3.05 4.18 5.18
N GLU A 158 2.80 5.36 4.65
CA GLU A 158 2.82 6.61 5.42
C GLU A 158 1.72 7.55 4.93
N CYS A 159 0.97 8.11 5.87
CA CYS A 159 0.07 9.22 5.65
C CYS A 159 0.65 10.46 6.34
N THR A 160 0.90 11.50 5.55
CA THR A 160 1.33 12.80 6.06
C THR A 160 0.23 13.83 5.79
N VAL A 161 -0.22 14.52 6.84
CA VAL A 161 -1.17 15.63 6.75
C VAL A 161 -0.45 16.93 7.04
N ARG A 162 -0.52 17.86 6.09
CA ARG A 162 0.07 19.20 6.18
C ARG A 162 -1.01 20.27 6.13
N ASP A 163 -0.74 21.40 6.76
CA ASP A 163 -1.49 22.63 6.50
C ASP A 163 -1.14 23.13 5.09
N ALA A 164 -2.15 23.36 4.24
CA ALA A 164 -1.90 23.72 2.84
C ALA A 164 -1.34 25.15 2.67
N GLY A 165 -1.58 26.05 3.62
CA GLY A 165 -1.10 27.43 3.56
C GLY A 165 0.37 27.56 3.99
N THR A 166 0.76 26.85 5.04
CA THR A 166 2.10 26.93 5.64
C THR A 166 3.03 25.79 5.21
N GLY A 167 2.48 24.65 4.79
CA GLY A 167 3.23 23.42 4.52
C GLY A 167 3.69 22.66 5.77
N GLU A 168 3.29 23.13 6.96
CA GLU A 168 3.64 22.50 8.25
C GLU A 168 3.04 21.10 8.36
N ILE A 169 3.82 20.13 8.83
CA ILE A 169 3.31 18.79 9.13
C ILE A 169 2.51 18.86 10.43
N ILE A 170 1.20 18.66 10.33
CA ILE A 170 0.32 18.63 11.49
C ILE A 170 0.34 17.26 12.14
N VAL A 171 0.30 16.20 11.33
CA VAL A 171 0.31 14.81 11.78
C VAL A 171 0.90 13.90 10.71
N GLN A 172 1.60 12.87 11.17
CA GLN A 172 2.21 11.84 10.35
C GLN A 172 2.05 10.51 11.07
N ASP A 173 1.53 9.50 10.37
CA ASP A 173 1.34 8.15 10.91
C ASP A 173 1.39 7.13 9.77
N GLY A 174 1.57 5.85 10.08
CA GLY A 174 1.72 4.84 9.05
C GLY A 174 1.96 3.42 9.55
N TYR A 175 2.55 2.61 8.67
CA TYR A 175 2.92 1.21 8.90
C TYR A 175 4.40 1.00 8.61
N ASN A 176 5.11 0.38 9.56
CA ASN A 176 6.54 0.08 9.49
C ASN A 176 7.42 1.35 9.39
N ARG A 177 8.72 1.26 9.08
CA ARG A 177 9.68 2.40 9.03
C ARG A 177 9.70 3.29 10.28
N GLY A 178 9.47 2.70 11.46
CA GLY A 178 9.41 3.42 12.73
C GLY A 178 8.00 3.68 13.25
N TYR A 179 6.97 3.44 12.43
CA TYR A 179 5.57 3.39 12.87
C TYR A 179 5.19 2.00 13.40
N THR A 180 4.01 1.94 14.00
CA THR A 180 3.41 0.68 14.43
C THR A 180 3.15 -0.26 13.25
N GLN A 181 3.17 -1.56 13.47
CA GLN A 181 2.83 -2.55 12.43
C GLN A 181 1.34 -2.91 12.48
N ASN A 182 0.48 -1.94 12.78
CA ASN A 182 -0.96 -2.13 12.82
C ASN A 182 -1.53 -2.12 11.39
N SER A 183 -2.36 -3.11 11.06
CA SER A 183 -3.04 -3.19 9.76
C SER A 183 -4.17 -2.17 9.59
N ILE A 184 -4.47 -1.40 10.63
CA ILE A 184 -5.47 -0.34 10.60
C ILE A 184 -4.84 0.90 11.24
N MET A 185 -4.91 2.02 10.52
CA MET A 185 -4.55 3.33 11.05
C MET A 185 -5.73 4.29 10.94
N ALA A 186 -5.82 5.23 11.88
CA ALA A 186 -6.86 6.25 11.90
C ALA A 186 -6.31 7.59 12.41
N ILE A 187 -6.48 8.65 11.61
CA ILE A 187 -6.10 10.02 11.94
C ILE A 187 -7.39 10.84 12.06
N THR A 188 -7.55 11.58 13.16
CA THR A 188 -8.70 12.47 13.38
C THR A 188 -8.25 13.93 13.47
N MET A 189 -8.56 14.70 12.45
CA MET A 189 -8.31 16.13 12.35
C MET A 189 -9.48 16.90 12.97
N ARG A 190 -9.27 17.47 14.16
CA ARG A 190 -10.33 18.18 14.92
C ARG A 190 -10.48 19.66 14.58
N ARG A 191 -9.75 20.16 13.58
CA ARG A 191 -9.78 21.56 13.17
C ARG A 191 -10.25 21.67 11.72
N ALA A 192 -11.03 22.70 11.43
CA ALA A 192 -11.38 23.08 10.05
C ALA A 192 -10.17 23.76 9.39
N GLY A 193 -10.07 23.69 8.07
CA GLY A 193 -8.96 24.23 7.30
C GLY A 193 -8.75 23.50 5.99
N VAL A 194 -7.76 23.96 5.22
CA VAL A 194 -7.34 23.32 3.97
C VAL A 194 -6.09 22.51 4.26
N PHE A 195 -6.15 21.20 4.02
CA PHE A 195 -5.05 20.29 4.27
C PHE A 195 -4.49 19.72 2.99
N HIS A 196 -3.19 19.49 2.96
CA HIS A 196 -2.56 18.66 1.95
C HIS A 196 -2.19 17.32 2.55
N ILE A 197 -2.76 16.27 2.00
CA ILE A 197 -2.62 14.90 2.48
C ILE A 197 -1.83 14.13 1.45
N THR A 198 -0.76 13.48 1.89
CA THR A 198 0.11 12.65 1.05
C THR A 198 0.11 11.23 1.59
N PHE A 199 -0.20 10.27 0.73
CA PHE A 199 -0.08 8.84 0.97
C PHE A 199 1.14 8.31 0.22
N GLY A 200 2.14 7.85 0.95
CA GLY A 200 3.35 7.23 0.41
C GLY A 200 3.43 5.77 0.82
N GLY A 201 4.12 4.95 0.02
CA GLY A 201 4.37 3.58 0.44
C GLY A 201 5.16 2.73 -0.54
N ASN A 202 5.31 1.47 -0.15
CA ASN A 202 5.96 0.45 -0.95
C ASN A 202 5.52 -0.94 -0.49
N PHE A 203 5.33 -1.88 -1.42
CA PHE A 203 4.98 -3.28 -1.15
C PHE A 203 3.81 -3.45 -0.15
N VAL A 204 2.81 -2.58 -0.28
CA VAL A 204 1.59 -2.60 0.54
C VAL A 204 0.39 -2.33 -0.37
N LYS A 205 -0.77 -2.83 0.04
CA LYS A 205 -2.08 -2.42 -0.43
C LYS A 205 -2.78 -1.66 0.71
N ALA A 206 -3.15 -0.41 0.47
CA ALA A 206 -3.82 0.45 1.43
C ALA A 206 -5.22 0.83 0.93
N GLU A 207 -6.26 0.40 1.64
CA GLU A 207 -7.64 0.84 1.41
C GLU A 207 -7.86 2.09 2.27
N VAL A 208 -7.88 3.26 1.64
CA VAL A 208 -7.95 4.56 2.30
C VAL A 208 -9.36 5.11 2.20
N GLU A 209 -9.87 5.62 3.32
CA GLU A 209 -11.17 6.27 3.42
C GLU A 209 -11.06 7.60 4.18
N MET A 210 -11.72 8.65 3.68
CA MET A 210 -11.87 9.92 4.37
C MET A 210 -13.34 10.27 4.58
N GLN A 211 -13.67 10.70 5.80
CA GLN A 211 -15.02 11.02 6.22
C GLN A 211 -15.10 12.41 6.85
N LEU A 212 -16.19 13.12 6.54
CA LEU A 212 -16.54 14.42 7.12
C LEU A 212 -17.91 14.36 7.79
N PRO A 213 -18.17 15.19 8.80
CA PRO A 213 -19.49 15.27 9.42
C PRO A 213 -20.53 15.78 8.42
N GLU A 214 -21.72 15.18 8.46
CA GLU A 214 -22.90 15.66 7.77
C GLU A 214 -23.68 16.61 8.69
N THR A 215 -23.94 17.83 8.22
CA THR A 215 -24.75 18.81 8.94
C THR A 215 -26.17 18.80 8.39
N ALA A 216 -27.16 18.61 9.26
CA ALA A 216 -28.54 18.96 8.94
C ALA A 216 -28.80 20.41 9.34
N ILE A 217 -29.32 21.22 8.41
CA ILE A 217 -29.82 22.56 8.74
C ILE A 217 -31.26 22.39 9.25
N LEU A 218 -31.48 22.51 10.56
CA LEU A 218 -32.83 22.62 11.11
C LEU A 218 -33.37 24.00 10.73
N THR A 219 -34.18 24.06 9.66
CA THR A 219 -35.00 25.25 9.40
C THR A 219 -36.15 25.23 10.41
N GLU A 220 -35.96 25.83 11.58
CA GLU A 220 -37.10 26.13 12.44
C GLU A 220 -37.92 27.24 11.77
N THR A 221 -38.99 26.84 11.09
CA THR A 221 -40.04 27.76 10.67
C THR A 221 -40.73 28.27 11.93
N ILE A 222 -40.35 29.46 12.38
CA ILE A 222 -41.08 30.21 13.41
C ILE A 222 -42.52 30.38 12.89
N ARG A 223 -43.49 29.75 13.55
CA ARG A 223 -44.92 29.98 13.34
C ARG A 223 -45.43 31.04 14.31
#